data_AF-A0A0D2BLN5-F1
#
_entry.id   AF-A0A0D2BLN5-F1
#
_cell.length_a   1.000
_cell.length_b   1.000
_cell.length_c   1.000
_cell.angle_alpha   90.00
_cell.angle_beta   90.00
_cell.angle_gamma   90.00
#
_symmetry.space_group_name_H-M   'P 1'
#
loop_
_entity.id
_entity.type
_entity.pdbx_description
1 polymer ?
#
loop_
_entity_poly.entity_id
_entity_poly.type
_entity_poly.pdbx_seq_one_letter_code
_entity_poly.pdbx_strand_id
1 'polypeptide(L)'
;MKVTKVVSTLWRVALFIYGRNSYYERQRWGSWERLLGLTRIIDTKAVGQLHWDINTWTDDEVMAWKQSYISTCTAVTVAGAIFASVGLTALQLPNMDSTHWSSRALLSCSMILGVLSVVSAASQQQHIAVLNKAFDIRMWLSRGKTELDKRHYRRPFSHLPLESSVAAMNLLYMPKVLLNLAVLLYTIGFGIYLLYSWIYHAERDGGRDDFATSSSHLWRRLALFT
;
A
#
# COMPACT_ATOMS: atom_id res chain seq x y z
N MET A 1 27.18 -6.28 -15.35
CA MET A 1 26.20 -6.66 -16.40
C MET A 1 25.24 -7.82 -16.02
N LYS A 2 25.02 -8.12 -14.72
CA LYS A 2 24.10 -9.21 -14.27
C LYS A 2 22.83 -8.68 -13.56
N VAL A 3 22.92 -7.56 -12.86
CA VAL A 3 21.81 -6.98 -12.07
C VAL A 3 20.64 -6.52 -12.94
N THR A 4 20.90 -5.88 -14.08
CA THR A 4 19.84 -5.39 -15.00
C THR A 4 19.03 -6.52 -15.64
N LYS A 5 19.66 -7.66 -15.94
CA LYS A 5 18.96 -8.84 -16.46
C LYS A 5 18.09 -9.50 -15.39
N VAL A 6 18.58 -9.62 -14.16
CA VAL A 6 17.80 -10.19 -13.05
C VAL A 6 16.58 -9.33 -12.72
N VAL A 7 16.76 -8.00 -12.62
CA VAL A 7 15.64 -7.06 -12.40
C VAL A 7 14.62 -7.12 -13.54
N SER A 8 15.07 -7.19 -14.80
CA SER A 8 14.15 -7.29 -15.95
C SER A 8 13.40 -8.63 -16.00
N THR A 9 14.01 -9.70 -15.50
CA THR A 9 13.43 -11.05 -15.50
C THR A 9 12.46 -11.21 -14.34
N LEU A 10 12.79 -10.68 -13.16
CA LEU A 10 11.86 -10.55 -12.04
C LEU A 10 10.67 -9.65 -12.36
N TRP A 11 10.90 -8.55 -13.10
CA TRP A 11 9.83 -7.69 -13.61
C TRP A 11 8.91 -8.41 -14.60
N ARG A 12 9.48 -9.18 -15.54
CA ARG A 12 8.71 -9.99 -16.49
C ARG A 12 7.94 -11.13 -15.82
N VAL A 13 8.54 -11.78 -14.83
CA VAL A 13 7.91 -12.86 -14.05
C VAL A 13 6.83 -12.30 -13.12
N ALA A 14 7.02 -11.12 -12.52
CA ALA A 14 5.99 -10.41 -11.76
C ALA A 14 4.79 -10.01 -12.64
N LEU A 15 5.03 -9.58 -13.88
CA LEU A 15 3.98 -9.32 -14.88
C LEU A 15 3.29 -10.59 -15.38
N PHE A 16 3.98 -11.74 -15.37
CA PHE A 16 3.46 -13.02 -15.85
C PHE A 16 2.65 -13.77 -14.77
N ILE A 17 3.07 -13.70 -13.50
CA ILE A 17 2.38 -14.32 -12.35
C ILE A 17 1.04 -13.61 -12.06
N TYR A 18 0.92 -12.32 -12.37
CA TYR A 18 -0.29 -11.53 -12.12
C TYR A 18 -1.29 -11.61 -13.30
N GLY A 19 -1.75 -12.83 -13.61
CA GLY A 19 -2.56 -13.24 -14.78
C GLY A 19 -3.42 -12.16 -15.45
N ARG A 20 -2.97 -11.64 -16.60
CA ARG A 20 -3.62 -10.58 -17.36
C ARG A 20 -4.95 -11.06 -17.96
N ASN A 21 -6.09 -10.54 -17.53
CA ASN A 21 -7.36 -10.78 -18.22
C ASN A 21 -7.56 -9.73 -19.33
N SER A 22 -6.78 -9.88 -20.40
CA SER A 22 -6.44 -8.81 -21.36
C SER A 22 -7.59 -8.34 -22.28
N TYR A 23 -8.78 -8.92 -22.22
CA TYR A 23 -9.84 -8.66 -23.23
C TYR A 23 -10.81 -7.54 -22.83
N TYR A 24 -11.25 -7.53 -21.56
CA TYR A 24 -12.11 -6.48 -21.02
C TYR A 24 -11.38 -5.12 -20.96
N GLU A 25 -10.10 -5.16 -20.64
CA GLU A 25 -9.21 -4.00 -20.47
C GLU A 25 -8.97 -3.27 -21.80
N ARG A 26 -8.74 -4.02 -22.89
CA ARG A 26 -8.61 -3.48 -24.25
C ARG A 26 -9.85 -2.74 -24.72
N GLN A 27 -11.03 -3.31 -24.46
CA GLN A 27 -12.28 -2.76 -24.94
C GLN A 27 -12.66 -1.48 -24.17
N ARG A 28 -12.27 -1.40 -22.89
CA ARG A 28 -12.62 -0.28 -22.01
C ARG A 28 -11.67 0.93 -22.12
N TRP A 29 -10.37 0.69 -22.28
CA TRP A 29 -9.36 1.75 -22.28
C TRP A 29 -8.54 1.85 -23.58
N GLY A 30 -8.80 0.99 -24.57
CA GLY A 30 -8.09 0.99 -25.84
C GLY A 30 -6.58 0.80 -25.66
N SER A 31 -5.78 1.51 -26.47
CA SER A 31 -4.31 1.45 -26.42
C SER A 31 -3.70 1.94 -25.09
N TRP A 32 -4.46 2.64 -24.25
CA TRP A 32 -4.00 3.16 -22.95
C TRP A 32 -3.89 2.07 -21.87
N GLU A 33 -4.35 0.84 -22.15
CA GLU A 33 -4.28 -0.33 -21.26
C GLU A 33 -2.86 -0.56 -20.69
N ARG A 34 -1.83 -0.41 -21.53
CA ARG A 34 -0.45 -0.75 -21.18
C ARG A 34 0.13 0.26 -20.21
N LEU A 35 -0.34 1.50 -20.30
CA LEU A 35 0.14 2.59 -19.46
C LEU A 35 -0.60 2.57 -18.11
N LEU A 36 -1.91 2.29 -18.10
CA LEU A 36 -2.71 2.18 -16.88
C LEU A 36 -2.36 0.94 -16.04
N GLY A 37 -2.14 -0.21 -16.67
CA GLY A 37 -1.68 -1.41 -15.98
C GLY A 37 -0.27 -1.26 -15.40
N LEU A 38 0.55 -0.38 -15.97
CA LEU A 38 1.93 -0.15 -15.54
C LEU A 38 2.02 0.88 -14.41
N THR A 39 1.16 1.90 -14.40
CA THR A 39 1.09 2.87 -13.31
C THR A 39 0.38 2.31 -12.07
N ARG A 40 -0.34 1.17 -12.19
CA ARG A 40 -1.03 0.48 -11.08
C ARG A 40 -2.06 1.37 -10.34
N ILE A 41 -2.41 2.51 -10.93
CA ILE A 41 -3.38 3.48 -10.41
C ILE A 41 -4.81 2.93 -10.51
N ILE A 42 -5.06 2.00 -11.44
CA ILE A 42 -6.38 1.39 -11.66
C ILE A 42 -6.20 -0.13 -11.70
N ASP A 43 -6.80 -0.84 -10.75
CA ASP A 43 -6.89 -2.30 -10.81
C ASP A 43 -7.97 -2.71 -11.80
N THR A 44 -7.51 -3.09 -12.98
CA THR A 44 -8.34 -3.41 -14.13
C THR A 44 -9.18 -4.67 -13.93
N LYS A 45 -8.68 -5.63 -13.13
CA LYS A 45 -9.40 -6.86 -12.80
C LYS A 45 -10.49 -6.59 -11.79
N ALA A 46 -10.17 -5.82 -10.76
CA ALA A 46 -11.14 -5.42 -9.76
C ALA A 46 -12.33 -4.70 -10.40
N VAL A 47 -12.06 -3.78 -11.34
CA VAL A 47 -13.09 -3.04 -12.08
C VAL A 47 -14.01 -3.98 -12.89
N GLY A 48 -13.45 -5.02 -13.50
CA GLY A 48 -14.20 -6.04 -14.24
C GLY A 48 -15.02 -6.95 -13.31
N GLN A 49 -14.45 -7.34 -12.18
CA GLN A 49 -15.15 -8.12 -11.15
C GLN A 49 -16.32 -7.34 -10.57
N LEU A 50 -16.12 -6.07 -10.21
CA LEU A 50 -17.19 -5.20 -9.74
C LEU A 50 -18.29 -4.99 -10.80
N HIS A 51 -17.93 -4.93 -12.09
CA HIS A 51 -18.92 -4.86 -13.15
C HIS A 51 -19.84 -6.08 -13.14
N TRP A 52 -19.27 -7.28 -12.99
CA TRP A 52 -20.04 -8.51 -12.87
C TRP A 52 -20.93 -8.46 -11.62
N ASP A 53 -20.30 -8.23 -10.47
CA ASP A 53 -20.90 -8.24 -9.14
C ASP A 53 -22.11 -7.30 -9.01
N ILE A 54 -22.02 -6.05 -9.48
CA ILE A 54 -23.14 -5.07 -9.42
C ILE A 54 -24.40 -5.58 -10.13
N ASN A 55 -24.23 -6.36 -11.20
CA ASN A 55 -25.35 -6.83 -12.02
C ASN A 55 -25.86 -8.21 -11.61
N THR A 56 -25.01 -9.05 -11.02
CA THR A 56 -25.39 -10.42 -10.64
C THR A 56 -25.79 -10.57 -9.18
N TRP A 57 -25.35 -9.69 -8.28
CA TRP A 57 -25.71 -9.80 -6.87
C TRP A 57 -27.21 -9.67 -6.65
N THR A 58 -27.71 -10.35 -5.63
CA THR A 58 -29.06 -10.13 -5.08
C THR A 58 -29.05 -8.93 -4.13
N ASP A 59 -30.23 -8.38 -3.81
CA ASP A 59 -30.30 -7.19 -2.95
C ASP A 59 -29.78 -7.45 -1.53
N ASP A 60 -29.99 -8.66 -1.01
CA ASP A 60 -29.45 -9.10 0.28
C ASP A 60 -27.92 -9.19 0.25
N GLU A 61 -27.34 -9.71 -0.83
CA GLU A 61 -25.88 -9.77 -1.02
C GLU A 61 -25.25 -8.38 -1.11
N VAL A 62 -25.90 -7.43 -1.79
CA VAL A 62 -25.42 -6.03 -1.87
C VAL A 62 -25.40 -5.38 -0.48
N MET A 63 -26.43 -5.62 0.33
CA MET A 63 -26.50 -5.09 1.70
C MET A 63 -25.48 -5.77 2.61
N ALA A 64 -25.27 -7.08 2.47
CA ALA A 64 -24.22 -7.80 3.18
C ALA A 64 -22.82 -7.31 2.81
N TRP A 65 -22.58 -7.06 1.51
CA TRP A 65 -21.33 -6.46 1.03
C TRP A 65 -21.10 -5.08 1.63
N LYS A 66 -22.12 -4.21 1.64
CA LYS A 66 -22.03 -2.88 2.28
C LYS A 66 -21.60 -3.01 3.73
N GLN A 67 -22.21 -3.92 4.49
CA GLN A 67 -21.89 -4.11 5.90
C GLN A 67 -20.44 -4.60 6.10
N SER A 68 -20.00 -5.55 5.28
CA SER A 68 -18.62 -6.03 5.26
C SER A 68 -17.63 -4.90 4.91
N TYR A 69 -17.97 -4.04 3.96
CA TYR A 69 -17.15 -2.91 3.56
C TYR A 69 -17.02 -1.87 4.68
N ILE A 70 -18.13 -1.51 5.33
CA ILE A 70 -18.11 -0.61 6.50
C ILE A 70 -17.24 -1.20 7.62
N SER A 71 -17.36 -2.50 7.90
CA SER A 71 -16.51 -3.18 8.88
C SER A 71 -15.02 -3.17 8.50
N THR A 72 -14.70 -3.11 7.21
CA THR A 72 -13.31 -2.98 6.74
C THR A 72 -12.81 -1.55 6.95
N CYS A 73 -13.63 -0.53 6.66
CA CYS A 73 -13.29 0.87 6.91
C CYS A 73 -13.03 1.15 8.39
N THR A 74 -13.81 0.55 9.30
CA THR A 74 -13.59 0.70 10.75
C THR A 74 -12.27 0.05 11.17
N ALA A 75 -11.94 -1.15 10.67
CA ALA A 75 -10.66 -1.79 10.93
C ALA A 75 -9.47 -0.98 10.40
N VAL A 76 -9.58 -0.41 9.18
CA VAL A 76 -8.56 0.47 8.59
C VAL A 76 -8.38 1.75 9.41
N THR A 77 -9.49 2.30 9.92
CA THR A 77 -9.47 3.49 10.80
C THR A 77 -8.69 3.22 12.09
N VAL A 78 -8.97 2.08 12.75
CA VAL A 78 -8.25 1.68 13.96
C VAL A 78 -6.77 1.44 13.67
N ALA A 79 -6.45 0.71 12.60
CA ALA A 79 -5.06 0.45 12.22
C ALA A 79 -4.30 1.75 11.87
N GLY A 80 -4.90 2.65 11.11
CA GLY A 80 -4.31 3.93 10.75
C GLY A 80 -4.03 4.82 11.96
N ALA A 81 -4.92 4.82 12.96
CA ALA A 81 -4.72 5.53 14.22
C ALA A 81 -3.52 4.97 15.01
N ILE A 82 -3.39 3.64 15.09
CA ILE A 82 -2.25 2.98 15.74
C ILE A 82 -0.94 3.38 15.05
N PHE A 83 -0.87 3.33 13.72
CA PHE A 83 0.34 3.71 12.99
C PHE A 83 0.68 5.20 13.14
N ALA A 84 -0.31 6.08 13.28
CA ALA A 84 -0.06 7.48 13.60
C ALA A 84 0.58 7.65 14.99
N SER A 85 0.04 6.97 16.01
CA SER A 85 0.59 6.99 17.37
C SER A 85 1.99 6.36 17.45
N VAL A 86 2.17 5.19 16.83
CA VAL A 86 3.45 4.48 16.79
C VAL A 86 4.50 5.29 16.02
N GLY A 87 4.12 5.94 14.91
CA GLY A 87 4.99 6.85 14.17
C GLY A 87 5.48 8.04 15.01
N LEU A 88 4.61 8.61 15.84
CA LEU A 88 4.98 9.68 16.78
C LEU A 88 5.98 9.18 17.83
N THR A 89 5.69 8.03 18.46
CA THR A 89 6.62 7.45 19.44
C THR A 89 7.96 7.08 18.81
N ALA A 90 7.96 6.65 17.55
CA ALA A 90 9.16 6.30 16.82
C ALA A 90 10.11 7.51 16.67
N LEU A 91 9.57 8.72 16.46
CA LEU A 91 10.37 9.95 16.38
C LEU A 91 10.98 10.39 17.72
N GLN A 92 10.44 9.90 18.84
CA GLN A 92 10.92 10.22 20.19
C GLN A 92 12.03 9.28 20.68
N LEU A 93 12.47 8.32 19.85
CA LEU A 93 13.54 7.40 20.24
C LEU A 93 14.87 8.14 20.49
N PRO A 94 15.69 7.64 21.43
CA PRO A 94 17.00 8.20 21.69
C PRO A 94 17.91 8.09 20.46
N ASN A 95 18.81 9.05 20.31
CA ASN A 95 19.74 9.17 19.17
C ASN A 95 19.07 9.42 17.81
N MET A 96 17.80 9.84 17.75
CA MET A 96 17.15 10.16 16.47
C MET A 96 17.83 11.35 15.75
N ASP A 97 18.36 12.32 16.49
CA ASP A 97 19.03 13.50 15.91
C ASP A 97 20.39 13.18 15.27
N SER A 98 21.05 12.09 15.66
CA SER A 98 22.32 11.66 15.05
C SER A 98 22.13 10.68 13.88
N THR A 99 20.90 10.18 13.66
CA THR A 99 20.61 9.33 12.49
C THR A 99 20.43 10.13 11.20
N HIS A 100 20.59 9.46 10.05
CA HIS A 100 20.36 10.08 8.75
C HIS A 100 18.94 10.64 8.63
N TRP A 101 18.84 11.85 8.07
CA TRP A 101 17.58 12.59 7.87
C TRP A 101 16.48 11.78 7.15
N SER A 102 16.88 10.81 6.32
CA SER A 102 15.96 9.93 5.60
C SER A 102 15.09 9.09 6.53
N SER A 103 15.61 8.62 7.68
CA SER A 103 14.81 7.86 8.66
C SER A 103 13.69 8.73 9.24
N ARG A 104 14.03 9.96 9.65
CA ARG A 104 13.08 10.95 10.18
C ARG A 104 11.99 11.33 9.17
N ALA A 105 12.39 11.54 7.91
CA ALA A 105 11.45 11.87 6.83
C ALA A 105 10.51 10.69 6.52
N LEU A 106 11.01 9.45 6.49
CA LEU A 106 10.18 8.27 6.24
C LEU A 106 9.18 8.04 7.38
N LEU A 107 9.61 8.22 8.63
CA LEU A 107 8.73 8.11 9.80
C LEU A 107 7.65 9.20 9.80
N SER A 108 7.99 10.46 9.50
CA SER A 108 6.99 11.54 9.42
C SER A 108 6.01 11.34 8.27
N CYS A 109 6.47 10.91 7.09
CA CYS A 109 5.60 10.54 5.97
C CYS A 109 4.65 9.39 6.32
N SER A 110 5.13 8.36 7.02
CA SER A 110 4.29 7.23 7.45
C SER A 110 3.16 7.67 8.39
N MET A 111 3.45 8.60 9.30
CA MET A 111 2.47 9.15 10.24
C MET A 111 1.38 9.93 9.50
N ILE A 112 1.77 10.82 8.57
CA ILE A 112 0.82 11.61 7.77
C ILE A 112 -0.07 10.69 6.92
N LEU A 113 0.51 9.67 6.28
CA LEU A 113 -0.25 8.70 5.49
C LEU A 113 -1.19 7.84 6.35
N GLY A 114 -0.80 7.51 7.58
CA GLY A 114 -1.67 6.86 8.55
C GLY A 114 -2.90 7.71 8.88
N VAL A 115 -2.72 9.00 9.17
CA VAL A 115 -3.84 9.93 9.43
C VAL A 115 -4.70 10.13 8.18
N LEU A 116 -4.10 10.29 6.99
CA LEU A 116 -4.84 10.41 5.73
C LEU A 116 -5.66 9.15 5.44
N SER A 117 -5.13 7.96 5.74
CA SER A 117 -5.87 6.70 5.66
C SER A 117 -7.12 6.74 6.53
N VAL A 118 -7.00 7.18 7.79
CA VAL A 118 -8.14 7.30 8.71
C VAL A 118 -9.21 8.24 8.16
N VAL A 119 -8.82 9.45 7.74
CA VAL A 119 -9.77 10.45 7.21
C VAL A 119 -10.47 9.93 5.95
N SER A 120 -9.72 9.29 5.05
CA SER A 120 -10.29 8.72 3.82
C SER A 120 -11.26 7.56 4.11
N ALA A 121 -10.93 6.67 5.06
CA ALA A 121 -11.82 5.59 5.49
C ALA A 121 -13.11 6.12 6.13
N ALA A 122 -12.99 7.11 7.01
CA ALA A 122 -14.13 7.71 7.69
C ALA A 122 -15.06 8.44 6.70
N SER A 123 -14.51 9.21 5.77
CA SER A 123 -15.29 9.87 4.72
C SER A 123 -16.05 8.87 3.86
N GLN A 124 -15.42 7.75 3.47
CA GLN A 124 -16.09 6.72 2.68
C GLN A 124 -17.18 5.99 3.45
N GLN A 125 -16.93 5.70 4.73
CA GLN A 125 -17.93 5.13 5.61
C GLN A 125 -19.17 6.03 5.68
N GLN A 126 -19.00 7.35 5.81
CA GLN A 126 -20.12 8.29 5.81
C GLN A 126 -20.90 8.29 4.51
N HIS A 127 -20.21 8.34 3.36
CA HIS A 127 -20.87 8.31 2.06
C HIS A 127 -21.68 7.04 1.86
N ILE A 128 -21.12 5.86 2.16
CA ILE A 128 -21.77 4.57 1.95
C ILE A 128 -22.85 4.30 3.00
N ALA A 129 -22.68 4.80 4.24
CA ALA A 129 -23.65 4.60 5.31
C ALA A 129 -25.04 5.15 4.96
N VAL A 130 -25.11 6.31 4.29
CA VAL A 130 -26.37 6.98 3.90
C VAL A 130 -27.20 6.15 2.90
N LEU A 131 -26.59 5.27 2.12
CA LEU A 131 -27.28 4.50 1.08
C LEU A 131 -28.03 3.31 1.70
N ASN A 132 -29.31 3.48 1.98
CA ASN A 132 -30.12 2.48 2.69
C ASN A 132 -30.77 1.43 1.77
N LYS A 133 -30.83 1.67 0.47
CA LYS A 133 -31.39 0.73 -0.51
C LYS A 133 -30.30 0.07 -1.32
N ALA A 134 -30.44 -1.23 -1.59
CA ALA A 134 -29.53 -1.99 -2.45
C ALA A 134 -29.40 -1.36 -3.85
N PHE A 135 -30.50 -0.87 -4.40
CA PHE A 135 -30.51 -0.16 -5.68
C PHE A 135 -29.62 1.09 -5.68
N ASP A 136 -29.66 1.91 -4.63
CA ASP A 136 -28.87 3.13 -4.53
C ASP A 136 -27.37 2.80 -4.51
N ILE A 137 -26.98 1.69 -3.87
CA ILE A 137 -25.60 1.21 -3.80
C ILE A 137 -25.11 0.79 -5.19
N ARG A 138 -25.93 0.04 -5.93
CA ARG A 138 -25.62 -0.34 -7.32
C ARG A 138 -25.49 0.88 -8.22
N MET A 139 -26.35 1.88 -8.02
CA MET A 139 -26.31 3.13 -8.77
C MET A 139 -25.05 3.95 -8.45
N TRP A 140 -24.65 4.03 -7.18
CA TRP A 140 -23.43 4.71 -6.76
C TRP A 140 -22.16 4.04 -7.28
N LEU A 141 -22.14 2.71 -7.33
CA LEU A 141 -21.06 1.93 -7.93
C LEU A 141 -21.07 1.99 -9.46
N SER A 142 -22.17 2.42 -10.08
CA SER A 142 -22.34 2.52 -11.52
C SER A 142 -21.84 3.85 -12.07
N ARG A 143 -21.39 3.84 -13.32
CA ARG A 143 -20.94 5.02 -14.06
C ARG A 143 -22.11 5.81 -14.68
N GLY A 144 -23.34 5.30 -14.59
CA GLY A 144 -24.54 5.96 -15.12
C GLY A 144 -24.57 6.12 -16.64
N LYS A 145 -23.75 5.37 -17.38
CA LYS A 145 -23.74 5.39 -18.86
C LYS A 145 -24.88 4.54 -19.44
N THR A 146 -25.57 5.08 -20.43
CA THR A 146 -26.68 4.42 -21.13
C THR A 146 -26.21 3.31 -22.07
N GLU A 147 -27.09 2.36 -22.37
CA GLU A 147 -26.79 1.13 -23.12
C GLU A 147 -26.25 1.35 -24.54
N LEU A 148 -26.47 2.53 -25.11
CA LEU A 148 -26.08 2.88 -26.48
C LEU A 148 -24.55 2.85 -26.70
N ASP A 149 -23.75 3.07 -25.66
CA ASP A 149 -22.28 3.07 -25.70
C ASP A 149 -21.67 1.65 -25.56
N LYS A 150 -22.51 0.63 -25.24
CA LYS A 150 -22.06 -0.73 -24.84
C LYS A 150 -21.81 -1.70 -26.00
N ARG A 151 -22.03 -1.29 -27.25
CA ARG A 151 -21.86 -2.15 -28.44
C ARG A 151 -20.45 -2.74 -28.60
N HIS A 152 -19.47 -2.20 -27.88
CA HIS A 152 -18.06 -2.60 -27.95
C HIS A 152 -17.67 -3.72 -26.96
N TYR A 153 -18.55 -4.13 -26.05
CA TYR A 153 -18.23 -5.18 -25.07
C TYR A 153 -18.51 -6.57 -25.64
N ARG A 154 -17.61 -7.53 -25.37
CA ARG A 154 -17.85 -8.94 -25.68
C ARG A 154 -18.80 -9.55 -24.63
N ARG A 155 -19.64 -10.52 -25.03
CA ARG A 155 -20.46 -11.32 -24.09
C ARG A 155 -19.57 -11.91 -22.98
N PRO A 156 -19.98 -11.86 -21.70
CA PRO A 156 -21.33 -11.51 -21.21
C PRO A 156 -21.55 -10.02 -20.91
N PHE A 157 -20.51 -9.19 -20.91
CA PHE A 157 -20.58 -7.79 -20.45
C PHE A 157 -21.44 -6.86 -21.32
N SER A 158 -21.76 -7.27 -22.55
CA SER A 158 -22.68 -6.54 -23.43
C SER A 158 -24.13 -6.53 -22.94
N HIS A 159 -24.54 -7.51 -22.12
CA HIS A 159 -25.92 -7.68 -21.67
C HIS A 159 -26.18 -7.13 -20.26
N LEU A 160 -25.16 -6.58 -19.60
CA LEU A 160 -25.25 -6.10 -18.23
C LEU A 160 -25.73 -4.63 -18.22
N PRO A 161 -26.82 -4.29 -17.52
CA PRO A 161 -27.44 -2.95 -17.56
C PRO A 161 -26.60 -1.87 -16.88
N LEU A 162 -25.73 -2.19 -15.93
CA LEU A 162 -24.91 -1.20 -15.20
C LEU A 162 -23.42 -1.37 -15.50
N GLU A 163 -22.75 -0.32 -15.97
CA GLU A 163 -21.27 -0.30 -16.10
C GLU A 163 -20.64 0.15 -14.78
N SER A 164 -19.68 -0.61 -14.23
CA SER A 164 -18.95 -0.21 -13.02
C SER A 164 -18.24 1.14 -13.17
N SER A 165 -18.26 1.99 -12.15
CA SER A 165 -17.53 3.27 -12.13
C SER A 165 -16.09 3.06 -11.68
N VAL A 166 -15.12 3.46 -12.51
CA VAL A 166 -13.69 3.42 -12.17
C VAL A 166 -13.37 4.40 -11.03
N ALA A 167 -14.07 5.54 -10.98
CA ALA A 167 -13.88 6.53 -9.92
C ALA A 167 -14.37 5.99 -8.57
N ALA A 168 -15.57 5.40 -8.54
CA ALA A 168 -16.09 4.75 -7.33
C ALA A 168 -15.17 3.63 -6.86
N MET A 169 -14.65 2.84 -7.80
CA MET A 169 -13.70 1.79 -7.49
C MET A 169 -12.39 2.31 -6.89
N ASN A 170 -11.80 3.34 -7.49
CA ASN A 170 -10.59 3.94 -6.96
C ASN A 170 -10.82 4.50 -5.55
N LEU A 171 -11.97 5.13 -5.31
CA LEU A 171 -12.35 5.59 -3.98
C LEU A 171 -12.34 4.39 -3.01
N LEU A 172 -13.00 3.27 -3.31
CA LEU A 172 -13.06 2.10 -2.43
C LEU A 172 -11.68 1.54 -2.03
N TYR A 173 -10.67 1.65 -2.90
CA TYR A 173 -9.33 1.14 -2.62
C TYR A 173 -8.41 2.12 -1.89
N MET A 174 -8.69 3.44 -1.93
CA MET A 174 -7.80 4.47 -1.39
C MET A 174 -7.37 4.24 0.07
N PRO A 175 -8.27 3.94 1.03
CA PRO A 175 -7.86 3.85 2.43
C PRO A 175 -6.90 2.68 2.67
N LYS A 176 -7.15 1.55 2.01
CA LYS A 176 -6.29 0.37 2.11
C LYS A 176 -4.91 0.61 1.50
N VAL A 177 -4.85 1.32 0.37
CA VAL A 177 -3.57 1.67 -0.28
C VAL A 177 -2.77 2.64 0.58
N LEU A 178 -3.41 3.67 1.14
CA LEU A 178 -2.77 4.63 2.05
C LEU A 178 -2.22 3.94 3.31
N LEU A 179 -3.02 3.04 3.92
CA LEU A 179 -2.58 2.27 5.07
C LEU A 179 -1.37 1.38 4.73
N ASN A 180 -1.43 0.64 3.61
CA ASN A 180 -0.32 -0.22 3.20
C ASN A 180 0.97 0.56 2.92
N LEU A 181 0.86 1.75 2.32
CA LEU A 181 1.99 2.65 2.12
C LEU A 181 2.54 3.18 3.44
N ALA A 182 1.66 3.54 4.39
CA ALA A 182 2.07 3.95 5.73
C ALA A 182 2.87 2.85 6.44
N VAL A 183 2.36 1.61 6.41
CA VAL A 183 3.05 0.44 7.00
C VAL A 183 4.41 0.20 6.34
N LEU A 184 4.48 0.28 5.01
CA LEU A 184 5.73 0.07 4.27
C LEU A 184 6.77 1.15 4.59
N LEU A 185 6.38 2.41 4.59
CA LEU A 185 7.29 3.51 4.92
C LEU A 185 7.74 3.46 6.37
N TYR A 186 6.83 3.11 7.29
CA TYR A 186 7.16 2.92 8.70
C TYR A 186 8.18 1.79 8.88
N THR A 187 7.94 0.63 8.27
CA THR A 187 8.85 -0.53 8.38
C THR A 187 10.23 -0.25 7.77
N ILE A 188 10.29 0.45 6.63
CA ILE A 188 11.57 0.87 6.04
C ILE A 188 12.28 1.90 6.93
N GLY A 189 11.58 2.95 7.38
CA GLY A 189 12.16 3.98 8.25
C GLY A 189 12.68 3.41 9.56
N PHE A 190 11.88 2.57 10.21
CA PHE A 190 12.27 1.88 11.43
C PHE A 190 13.41 0.89 11.20
N GLY A 191 13.42 0.16 10.08
CA GLY A 191 14.52 -0.73 9.70
C GLY A 191 15.83 0.02 9.50
N ILE A 192 15.81 1.20 8.87
CA ILE A 192 16.99 2.06 8.73
C ILE A 192 17.47 2.53 10.10
N TYR A 193 16.56 2.94 11.00
CA TYR A 193 16.92 3.33 12.37
C TYR A 193 17.65 2.20 13.11
N LEU A 194 17.10 0.98 13.09
CA LEU A 194 17.71 -0.17 13.74
C LEU A 194 19.07 -0.52 13.15
N LEU A 195 19.21 -0.44 11.83
CA LEU A 195 20.47 -0.71 11.15
C LEU A 195 21.58 0.25 11.61
N TYR A 196 21.29 1.55 11.68
CA TYR A 196 22.27 2.54 12.17
C TYR A 196 22.57 2.38 13.65
N SER A 197 21.55 2.10 14.47
CA SER A 197 21.77 1.84 15.90
C SER A 197 22.69 0.64 16.11
N TRP A 198 22.49 -0.44 15.34
CA TRP A 198 23.31 -1.64 15.39
C TRP A 198 24.76 -1.37 14.97
N ILE A 199 24.98 -0.68 13.84
CA ILE A 199 26.34 -0.32 13.38
C ILE A 199 27.07 0.51 14.45
N TYR A 200 26.37 1.51 15.02
CA TYR A 200 26.96 2.38 16.02
C TYR A 200 27.36 1.65 17.31
N HIS A 201 26.58 0.65 17.73
CA HIS A 201 26.93 -0.19 18.89
C HIS A 201 28.05 -1.17 18.55
N ALA A 202 28.02 -1.81 17.37
CA ALA A 202 29.05 -2.74 16.93
C ALA A 202 30.44 -2.08 16.78
N GLU A 203 30.50 -0.84 16.26
CA GLU A 203 31.75 -0.07 16.19
C GLU A 203 32.27 0.34 17.58
N ARG A 204 31.37 0.61 18.53
CA ARG A 204 31.74 0.99 19.91
C ARG A 204 32.39 -0.16 20.66
N ASP A 205 31.89 -1.38 20.48
CA ASP A 205 32.41 -2.58 21.14
C ASP A 205 33.72 -3.03 20.45
N GLY A 206 33.77 -3.07 19.11
CA GLY A 206 34.98 -3.45 18.39
C GLY A 206 36.16 -2.50 18.60
N GLY A 207 35.92 -1.18 18.68
CA GLY A 207 36.99 -0.21 18.92
C GLY A 207 37.57 -0.26 20.34
N ARG A 208 36.79 -0.65 21.36
CA ARG A 208 37.23 -0.67 22.76
C ARG A 208 38.21 -1.81 23.03
N ASP A 209 38.03 -2.92 22.35
CA ASP A 209 38.80 -4.16 22.54
C ASP A 209 40.19 -4.05 21.91
N ASP A 210 40.30 -3.35 20.77
CA ASP A 210 41.56 -3.09 20.06
C ASP A 210 42.51 -2.18 20.85
N PHE A 211 42.00 -1.15 21.54
CA PHE A 211 42.84 -0.30 22.39
C PHE A 211 43.25 -1.00 23.71
N ALA A 212 42.39 -1.85 24.27
CA ALA A 212 42.71 -2.62 25.48
C ALA A 212 43.77 -3.71 25.21
N THR A 213 43.69 -4.39 24.07
CA THR A 213 44.68 -5.40 23.66
C THR A 213 45.99 -4.75 23.21
N SER A 214 45.95 -3.64 22.47
CA SER A 214 47.16 -2.92 22.05
C SER A 214 47.95 -2.33 23.24
N SER A 215 47.26 -1.71 24.21
CA SER A 215 47.91 -1.16 25.41
C SER A 215 48.52 -2.25 26.28
N SER A 216 47.82 -3.38 26.51
CA SER A 216 48.36 -4.49 27.30
C SER A 216 49.57 -5.18 26.65
N HIS A 217 49.64 -5.23 25.32
CA HIS A 217 50.84 -5.67 24.60
C HIS A 217 52.02 -4.67 24.71
N LEU A 218 51.76 -3.37 24.70
CA LEU A 218 52.78 -2.33 24.90
C LEU A 218 53.38 -2.39 26.32
N TRP A 219 52.57 -2.55 27.35
CA TRP A 219 53.05 -2.70 28.73
C TRP A 219 53.84 -3.98 28.95
N ARG A 220 53.45 -5.11 28.33
CA ARG A 220 54.24 -6.36 28.36
C ARG A 220 55.59 -6.25 27.65
N ARG A 221 55.68 -5.46 26.57
CA ARG A 221 56.95 -5.23 25.89
C ARG A 221 57.89 -4.32 26.69
N LEU A 222 57.36 -3.34 27.41
CA LEU A 222 58.17 -2.47 28.27
C LEU A 222 58.70 -3.19 29.51
N ALA A 223 57.95 -4.15 30.08
CA ALA A 223 58.37 -4.93 31.24
C ALA A 223 59.48 -5.98 30.94
N LEU A 224 59.81 -6.23 29.67
CA LEU A 224 60.88 -7.15 29.25
C LEU A 224 62.23 -6.45 29.02
N PHE A 225 62.28 -5.11 29.13
CA PHE A 225 63.48 -4.29 28.93
C PHE A 225 63.96 -3.56 30.20
N THR A 226 63.42 -3.92 31.37
CA THR A 226 63.90 -3.51 32.70
C THR A 226 64.37 -4.72 33.48
#